data_AF-A0A971ICC0-F1
#
_entry.id   AF-A0A971ICC0-F1
#
_cell.length_a   1.000
_cell.length_b   1.000
_cell.length_c   1.000
_cell.angle_alpha   90.00
_cell.angle_beta   90.00
_cell.angle_gamma   90.00
#
_symmetry.space_group_name_H-M   'P 1'
#
loop_
_entity.id
_entity.type
_entity.pdbx_description
1 polymer ?
#
loop_
_entity_poly.entity_id
_entity_poly.type
_entity_poly.pdbx_seq_one_letter_code
_entity_poly.pdbx_strand_id
1 'polypeptide(L)'
;MKFSTFFAALLLVQVFTLVGCSDSTTNTLAHKHPSVESANIQSSTAHNPPQVGFFAPGGGKEDFASKVDIQLYNLHNLEGLKKNLQLASSQGMKLFLALGLPPMLVEDIATDYRVEGKVYKKQLAPSAAVKLRRTVSREKYAAYLAPFLEVMADYSDTLEAVFLSDEPYLNGVSFQDLDQMALDVRYLLDSVGLDKVKIGAVFASAMFNAGFAQHIDAASSAYAYSIDRYFLAIKEKEAKGEAAAQELQWLDDIKRFRLTTYDKANNMYVGGGLPTSLDIVGFDFYLSTLLQDGVHNESLQWFAKQKLHPSCKGFEKTSINKLRKDLSFWDAEDKMTDNPALQAKQAAKDKALLDQWYTCRTESVFALLQQEIKQSERPNREVLLVSESSTNGVMAFDAGGNMLVDQQLHLSHQRVIDEVVRALEFVKRHPVDHLLFFTYEDQFDLSINLNIGGVSGIPEALHLIYQNAKRAQ
;
A
#
# COMPACT_ATOMS: atom_id res chain seq x y z
N MET A 1 36.88 -3.74 16.21
CA MET A 1 36.91 -2.30 16.56
C MET A 1 35.90 -1.60 15.66
N LYS A 2 34.65 -1.48 16.09
CA LYS A 2 34.05 -0.24 16.64
C LYS A 2 34.33 0.99 15.77
N PHE A 3 33.43 1.26 14.83
CA PHE A 3 33.04 2.63 14.50
C PHE A 3 31.55 2.74 14.75
N SER A 4 31.25 3.32 15.90
CA SER A 4 29.95 3.84 16.29
C SER A 4 29.86 5.30 15.83
N THR A 5 28.64 5.85 15.91
CA THR A 5 28.26 7.27 16.07
C THR A 5 27.84 8.16 14.87
N PHE A 6 26.58 8.64 14.98
CA PHE A 6 25.94 9.91 14.51
C PHE A 6 25.54 10.06 13.02
N PHE A 7 24.38 10.61 12.60
CA PHE A 7 23.46 11.62 13.19
C PHE A 7 21.97 11.36 12.82
N ALA A 8 21.06 11.74 13.72
CA ALA A 8 19.62 11.85 13.50
C ALA A 8 19.28 13.17 12.78
N ALA A 9 18.40 13.12 11.76
CA ALA A 9 17.90 14.30 11.05
C ALA A 9 16.60 14.79 11.71
N LEU A 10 16.57 16.08 12.04
CA LEU A 10 15.51 16.74 12.80
C LEU A 10 14.53 17.40 11.81
N LEU A 11 13.33 16.85 11.64
CA LEU A 11 12.25 17.43 10.83
C LEU A 11 11.33 18.29 11.72
N LEU A 12 11.65 19.57 11.86
CA LEU A 12 10.80 20.59 12.49
C LEU A 12 9.81 21.14 11.45
N VAL A 13 8.56 20.69 11.49
CA VAL A 13 7.44 21.37 10.80
C VAL A 13 6.73 22.24 11.83
N GLN A 14 7.08 23.53 11.87
CA GLN A 14 6.34 24.52 12.66
C GLN A 14 5.02 24.86 11.96
N VAL A 15 3.92 24.56 12.65
CA VAL A 15 2.56 24.95 12.28
C VAL A 15 2.32 26.38 12.79
N PHE A 16 2.18 27.35 11.89
CA PHE A 16 1.61 28.65 12.24
C PHE A 16 0.08 28.55 12.27
N THR A 17 -0.51 28.67 13.45
CA THR A 17 -1.95 28.84 13.67
C THR A 17 -2.29 30.33 13.65
N LEU A 18 -3.18 30.75 12.75
CA LEU A 18 -3.91 32.00 12.89
C LEU A 18 -5.17 31.73 13.72
N VAL A 19 -5.18 32.30 14.93
CA VAL A 19 -6.27 32.28 15.90
C VAL A 19 -7.35 33.27 15.47
N GLY A 20 -8.59 32.80 15.38
CA GLY A 20 -9.79 33.63 15.35
C GLY A 20 -10.76 33.12 16.42
N CYS A 21 -10.89 33.89 17.50
CA CYS A 21 -11.85 33.66 18.58
C CYS A 21 -13.28 33.94 18.11
N SER A 22 -14.24 33.07 18.47
CA SER A 22 -15.50 33.51 19.12
C SER A 22 -16.31 32.32 19.63
N ASP A 23 -16.47 32.33 20.95
CA ASP A 23 -17.62 32.02 21.79
C ASP A 23 -18.40 30.70 21.73
N SER A 24 -18.49 30.19 22.96
CA SER A 24 -19.26 29.09 23.51
C SER A 24 -20.75 29.18 23.23
N THR A 25 -21.37 28.03 22.99
CA THR A 25 -22.57 27.62 23.74
C THR A 25 -22.62 26.11 23.88
N THR A 26 -22.77 25.67 25.12
CA THR A 26 -23.01 24.30 25.56
C THR A 26 -24.38 23.82 25.08
N ASN A 27 -24.45 22.63 24.46
CA ASN A 27 -25.67 21.84 24.49
C ASN A 27 -25.36 20.34 24.49
N THR A 28 -25.51 19.75 25.67
CA THR A 28 -25.65 18.33 25.94
C THR A 28 -26.91 17.78 25.29
N LEU A 29 -26.78 16.92 24.29
CA LEU A 29 -27.85 16.03 23.86
C LEU A 29 -27.31 14.63 23.56
N ALA A 30 -27.77 13.69 24.38
CA ALA A 30 -27.54 12.26 24.25
C ALA A 30 -28.19 11.74 22.97
N HIS A 31 -27.39 11.22 22.03
CA HIS A 31 -27.90 10.53 20.85
C HIS A 31 -28.05 9.03 21.14
N LYS A 32 -29.30 8.58 21.20
CA LYS A 32 -29.69 7.18 21.01
C LYS A 32 -29.25 6.73 19.62
N HIS A 33 -28.57 5.59 19.56
CA HIS A 33 -28.31 4.84 18.33
C HIS A 33 -29.64 4.53 17.60
N PRO A 34 -29.80 4.91 16.32
CA PRO A 34 -30.78 4.28 15.47
C PRO A 34 -30.20 2.97 14.92
N SER A 35 -30.95 1.89 15.09
CA SER A 35 -30.81 0.63 14.38
C SER A 35 -30.77 0.89 12.88
N VAL A 36 -29.66 0.51 12.24
CA VAL A 36 -29.49 0.55 10.79
C VAL A 36 -30.36 -0.55 10.18
N GLU A 37 -31.43 -0.14 9.50
CA GLU A 37 -32.09 -1.00 8.50
C GLU A 37 -31.06 -1.28 7.40
N SER A 38 -30.61 -2.52 7.38
CA SER A 38 -29.79 -3.12 6.33
C SER A 38 -30.51 -3.00 4.98
N ALA A 39 -29.90 -2.26 4.06
CA ALA A 39 -30.24 -2.35 2.65
C ALA A 39 -30.09 -3.80 2.19
N ASN A 40 -31.09 -4.29 1.44
CA ASN A 40 -31.16 -5.61 0.81
C ASN A 40 -29.84 -5.98 0.11
N ILE A 41 -28.98 -6.73 0.80
CA ILE A 41 -27.89 -7.48 0.17
C ILE A 41 -28.56 -8.73 -0.40
N GLN A 42 -28.67 -8.79 -1.72
CA GLN A 42 -29.10 -9.98 -2.43
C GLN A 42 -28.26 -11.18 -1.97
N SER A 43 -28.96 -12.17 -1.40
CA SER A 43 -28.63 -13.61 -1.36
C SER A 43 -27.28 -13.97 -2.00
N SER A 44 -26.26 -14.19 -1.16
CA SER A 44 -24.94 -14.67 -1.58
C SER A 44 -25.07 -16.00 -2.33
N THR A 45 -24.82 -15.98 -3.64
CA THR A 45 -24.35 -17.19 -4.32
C THR A 45 -23.08 -17.63 -3.60
N ALA A 46 -23.05 -18.85 -3.07
CA ALA A 46 -21.88 -19.37 -2.37
C ALA A 46 -20.66 -19.29 -3.31
N HIS A 47 -19.77 -18.34 -3.07
CA HIS A 47 -18.47 -18.26 -3.74
C HIS A 47 -17.50 -19.23 -3.06
N ASN A 48 -16.53 -19.71 -3.82
CA ASN A 48 -15.49 -20.55 -3.25
C ASN A 48 -14.72 -19.76 -2.18
N PRO A 49 -14.30 -20.39 -1.08
CA PRO A 49 -13.44 -19.73 -0.11
C PRO A 49 -12.12 -19.31 -0.80
N PRO A 50 -11.55 -18.15 -0.44
CA PRO A 50 -10.30 -17.69 -1.03
C PRO A 50 -9.14 -18.62 -0.70
N GLN A 51 -8.15 -18.67 -1.58
CA GLN A 51 -6.81 -19.14 -1.21
C GLN A 51 -6.16 -18.09 -0.31
N VAL A 52 -5.66 -18.51 0.85
CA VAL A 52 -5.06 -17.60 1.82
C VAL A 52 -3.57 -17.89 1.94
N GLY A 53 -2.77 -16.83 1.99
CA GLY A 53 -1.35 -16.99 2.25
C GLY A 53 -0.61 -15.68 2.38
N PHE A 54 0.61 -15.66 1.86
CA PHE A 54 1.57 -14.61 2.21
C PHE A 54 2.16 -13.89 1.01
N PHE A 55 2.26 -12.57 1.12
CA PHE A 55 3.23 -11.80 0.36
C PHE A 55 4.58 -11.84 1.12
N ALA A 56 5.54 -12.53 0.52
CA ALA A 56 6.85 -12.80 1.09
C ALA A 56 7.94 -12.41 0.07
N PRO A 57 8.24 -11.10 -0.07
CA PRO A 57 9.14 -10.62 -1.12
C PRO A 57 10.57 -11.17 -1.00
N GLY A 58 11.01 -11.53 0.22
CA GLY A 58 12.31 -12.17 0.47
C GLY A 58 12.32 -13.70 0.27
N GLY A 59 11.15 -14.32 0.08
CA GLY A 59 10.99 -15.77 -0.02
C GLY A 59 10.25 -16.38 1.18
N GLY A 60 9.84 -17.63 1.00
CA GLY A 60 9.05 -18.39 1.94
C GLY A 60 9.87 -18.98 3.05
N LYS A 61 9.23 -19.16 4.21
CA LYS A 61 9.77 -19.93 5.33
C LYS A 61 9.14 -21.30 5.37
N GLU A 62 9.93 -22.32 5.68
CA GLU A 62 9.45 -23.69 5.87
C GLU A 62 8.32 -23.77 6.90
N ASP A 63 8.44 -23.04 8.01
CA ASP A 63 7.44 -23.00 9.07
C ASP A 63 6.07 -22.45 8.62
N PHE A 64 6.03 -21.72 7.51
CA PHE A 64 4.82 -21.07 6.97
C PHE A 64 4.25 -21.84 5.78
N ALA A 65 5.13 -22.32 4.89
CA ALA A 65 4.73 -22.89 3.60
C ALA A 65 3.78 -24.10 3.72
N SER A 66 3.92 -24.91 4.78
CA SER A 66 3.03 -26.05 5.04
C SER A 66 1.62 -25.66 5.51
N LYS A 67 1.41 -24.40 5.91
CA LYS A 67 0.19 -23.93 6.59
C LYS A 67 -0.65 -22.97 5.75
N VAL A 68 -0.22 -22.66 4.53
CA VAL A 68 -0.90 -21.71 3.64
C VAL A 68 -1.12 -22.27 2.25
N ASP A 69 -2.09 -21.71 1.52
CA ASP A 69 -2.45 -22.12 0.16
C ASP A 69 -1.44 -21.58 -0.87
N ILE A 70 -1.07 -20.31 -0.71
CA ILE A 70 -0.38 -19.51 -1.72
C ILE A 70 0.76 -18.67 -1.12
N GLN A 71 1.76 -18.33 -1.93
CA GLN A 71 2.76 -17.32 -1.60
C GLN A 71 3.11 -16.46 -2.81
N LEU A 72 3.12 -15.14 -2.65
CA LEU A 72 3.70 -14.20 -3.61
C LEU A 72 5.17 -13.91 -3.28
N TYR A 73 6.06 -14.20 -4.23
CA TYR A 73 7.50 -14.02 -4.13
C TYR A 73 7.99 -13.02 -5.19
N ASN A 74 8.92 -12.14 -4.81
CA ASN A 74 9.57 -11.24 -5.76
C ASN A 74 10.76 -11.94 -6.41
N LEU A 75 10.78 -11.98 -7.74
CA LEU A 75 11.88 -12.58 -8.49
C LEU A 75 13.14 -11.71 -8.39
N HIS A 76 14.13 -12.18 -7.61
CA HIS A 76 15.41 -11.47 -7.47
C HIS A 76 16.55 -12.15 -8.23
N ASN A 77 16.64 -13.48 -8.12
CA ASN A 77 17.71 -14.27 -8.72
C ASN A 77 17.30 -15.75 -8.85
N LEU A 78 18.08 -16.49 -9.65
CA LEU A 78 17.74 -17.86 -10.04
C LEU A 78 17.78 -18.85 -8.86
N GLU A 79 18.73 -18.66 -7.94
CA GLU A 79 18.86 -19.50 -6.75
C GLU A 79 17.64 -19.33 -5.82
N GLY A 80 17.24 -18.09 -5.57
CA GLY A 80 16.05 -17.75 -4.80
C GLY A 80 14.78 -18.31 -5.42
N LEU A 81 14.63 -18.22 -6.75
CA LEU A 81 13.50 -18.83 -7.46
C LEU A 81 13.47 -20.35 -7.26
N LYS A 82 14.58 -21.05 -7.52
CA LYS A 82 14.68 -22.51 -7.34
C LYS A 82 14.32 -22.93 -5.92
N LYS A 83 14.88 -22.26 -4.92
CA LYS A 83 14.61 -22.53 -3.51
C LYS A 83 13.12 -22.38 -3.18
N ASN A 84 12.48 -21.30 -3.64
CA ASN A 84 11.07 -21.04 -3.35
C ASN A 84 10.14 -22.01 -4.08
N LEU A 85 10.44 -22.37 -5.34
CA LEU A 85 9.66 -23.38 -6.08
C LEU A 85 9.79 -24.77 -5.44
N GLN A 86 11.00 -25.17 -5.05
CA GLN A 86 11.23 -26.42 -4.32
C GLN A 86 10.46 -26.47 -3.00
N LEU A 87 10.53 -25.39 -2.22
CA LEU A 87 9.79 -25.28 -0.98
C LEU A 87 8.29 -25.38 -1.23
N ALA A 88 7.75 -24.58 -2.15
CA ALA A 88 6.32 -24.57 -2.47
C ALA A 88 5.83 -25.95 -2.94
N SER A 89 6.58 -26.58 -3.85
CA SER A 89 6.29 -27.91 -4.36
C SER A 89 6.28 -28.97 -3.25
N SER A 90 7.31 -28.99 -2.40
CA SER A 90 7.43 -29.97 -1.30
C SER A 90 6.33 -29.86 -0.24
N GLN A 91 5.70 -28.68 -0.12
CA GLN A 91 4.66 -28.39 0.86
C GLN A 91 3.25 -28.30 0.23
N GLY A 92 3.12 -28.60 -1.06
CA GLY A 92 1.86 -28.46 -1.80
C GLY A 92 1.28 -27.05 -1.76
N MET A 93 2.14 -26.02 -1.64
CA MET A 93 1.77 -24.60 -1.69
C MET A 93 1.90 -24.11 -3.13
N LYS A 94 1.00 -23.23 -3.56
CA LYS A 94 1.08 -22.57 -4.86
C LYS A 94 1.97 -21.34 -4.79
N LEU A 95 2.75 -21.10 -5.83
CA LEU A 95 3.62 -19.94 -5.92
C LEU A 95 3.06 -18.92 -6.92
N PHE A 96 2.95 -17.68 -6.48
CA PHE A 96 2.81 -16.51 -7.33
C PHE A 96 4.17 -15.82 -7.43
N LEU A 97 4.54 -15.38 -8.63
CA LEU A 97 5.85 -14.78 -8.88
C LEU A 97 5.72 -13.36 -9.42
N ALA A 98 6.18 -12.36 -8.66
CA ALA A 98 6.31 -11.00 -9.18
C ALA A 98 7.61 -10.87 -9.98
N LEU A 99 7.49 -10.62 -11.29
CA LEU A 99 8.63 -10.58 -12.22
C LEU A 99 9.44 -9.28 -12.10
N GLY A 100 8.77 -8.20 -11.71
CA GLY A 100 9.36 -6.87 -11.58
C GLY A 100 9.62 -6.18 -12.91
N LEU A 101 9.86 -4.87 -12.81
CA LEU A 101 10.18 -3.99 -13.93
C LEU A 101 11.44 -3.19 -13.64
N PRO A 102 12.26 -2.89 -14.66
CA PRO A 102 13.39 -2.01 -14.49
C PRO A 102 12.93 -0.59 -14.12
N PRO A 103 13.76 0.18 -13.40
CA PRO A 103 13.49 1.58 -13.16
C PRO A 103 13.43 2.38 -14.47
N MET A 104 12.60 3.42 -14.47
CA MET A 104 12.60 4.45 -15.49
C MET A 104 13.97 5.17 -15.52
N LEU A 105 14.43 5.58 -16.70
CA LEU A 105 15.66 6.38 -16.80
C LEU A 105 15.40 7.79 -16.29
N VAL A 106 16.41 8.40 -15.67
CA VAL A 106 16.29 9.74 -15.06
C VAL A 106 15.88 10.78 -16.10
N GLU A 107 16.37 10.66 -17.33
CA GLU A 107 16.04 11.52 -18.47
C GLU A 107 14.59 11.40 -18.96
N ASP A 108 13.92 10.28 -18.68
CA ASP A 108 12.53 10.03 -19.09
C ASP A 108 11.52 10.56 -18.06
N ILE A 109 11.98 10.95 -16.86
CA ILE A 109 11.11 11.40 -15.77
C ILE A 109 10.72 12.86 -15.99
N ALA A 110 9.41 13.13 -16.04
CA ALA A 110 8.88 14.48 -16.19
C ALA A 110 9.36 15.38 -15.04
N THR A 111 9.89 16.54 -15.44
CA THR A 111 10.37 17.59 -14.54
C THR A 111 9.37 18.74 -14.39
N ASP A 112 8.22 18.64 -15.02
CA ASP A 112 7.08 19.52 -14.81
C ASP A 112 5.94 18.82 -14.09
N TYR A 113 5.10 19.60 -13.42
CA TYR A 113 3.87 19.13 -12.78
C TYR A 113 2.79 20.22 -12.80
N ARG A 114 1.55 19.84 -12.50
CA ARG A 114 0.39 20.74 -12.58
C ARG A 114 -0.27 20.95 -11.23
N VAL A 115 -0.50 22.21 -10.86
CA VAL A 115 -1.33 22.59 -9.71
C VAL A 115 -2.31 23.66 -10.15
N GLU A 116 -3.60 23.45 -9.88
CA GLU A 116 -4.68 24.40 -10.24
C GLU A 116 -4.65 24.84 -11.72
N GLY A 117 -4.33 23.91 -12.61
CA GLY A 117 -4.24 24.15 -14.06
C GLY A 117 -2.96 24.87 -14.53
N LYS A 118 -2.08 25.30 -13.62
CA LYS A 118 -0.78 25.90 -13.95
C LYS A 118 0.31 24.85 -13.96
N VAL A 119 1.24 24.98 -14.92
CA VAL A 119 2.42 24.13 -15.04
C VAL A 119 3.57 24.75 -14.27
N TYR A 120 4.25 23.95 -13.45
CA TYR A 120 5.42 24.32 -12.66
C TYR A 120 6.58 23.39 -13.02
N LYS A 121 7.81 23.85 -12.79
CA LYS A 121 9.03 23.06 -12.99
C LYS A 121 9.62 22.68 -11.64
N LYS A 122 9.91 21.38 -11.48
CA LYS A 122 10.62 20.80 -10.33
C LYS A 122 11.96 21.51 -10.13
N GLN A 123 12.24 21.94 -8.91
CA GLN A 123 13.51 22.58 -8.54
C GLN A 123 14.64 21.56 -8.33
N LEU A 124 14.28 20.30 -8.08
CA LEU A 124 15.22 19.21 -7.83
C LEU A 124 15.24 18.28 -9.05
N ALA A 125 16.44 17.87 -9.47
CA ALA A 125 16.60 16.84 -10.49
C ALA A 125 16.06 15.49 -9.99
N PRO A 126 15.50 14.62 -10.86
CA PRO A 126 14.99 13.33 -10.44
C PRO A 126 16.04 12.47 -9.72
N SER A 127 15.61 11.65 -8.77
CA SER A 127 16.51 10.81 -7.98
C SER A 127 16.98 9.62 -8.82
N ALA A 128 18.20 9.14 -8.57
CA ALA A 128 18.67 7.89 -9.18
C ALA A 128 17.91 6.66 -8.64
N ALA A 129 17.33 6.77 -7.43
CA ALA A 129 16.57 5.71 -6.76
C ALA A 129 15.05 5.91 -6.92
N VAL A 130 14.56 6.11 -8.14
CA VAL A 130 13.12 6.29 -8.38
C VAL A 130 12.35 4.97 -8.29
N LYS A 131 11.12 5.05 -7.76
CA LYS A 131 10.15 3.94 -7.80
C LYS A 131 9.42 3.84 -9.15
N LEU A 132 9.57 4.83 -10.03
CA LEU A 132 9.00 4.82 -11.38
C LEU A 132 9.58 3.68 -12.21
N ARG A 133 8.72 2.98 -12.94
CA ARG A 133 9.06 1.80 -13.74
C ARG A 133 8.80 2.08 -15.21
N ARG A 134 9.49 1.31 -16.06
CA ARG A 134 9.25 1.31 -17.49
C ARG A 134 9.18 -0.11 -18.02
N THR A 135 8.45 -0.28 -19.11
CA THR A 135 8.53 -1.50 -19.92
C THR A 135 9.82 -1.50 -20.75
N VAL A 136 10.19 -2.69 -21.22
CA VAL A 136 11.29 -2.90 -22.15
C VAL A 136 10.78 -3.70 -23.34
N SER A 137 11.53 -3.74 -24.45
CA SER A 137 11.12 -4.54 -25.60
C SER A 137 11.02 -6.02 -25.25
N ARG A 138 10.14 -6.75 -25.95
CA ARG A 138 9.95 -8.20 -25.79
C ARG A 138 11.26 -8.95 -25.81
N GLU A 139 12.19 -8.60 -26.71
CA GLU A 139 13.48 -9.29 -26.85
C GLU A 139 14.35 -9.12 -25.61
N LYS A 140 14.38 -7.89 -25.04
CA LYS A 140 15.12 -7.62 -23.81
C LYS A 140 14.50 -8.35 -22.63
N TYR A 141 13.18 -8.35 -22.53
CA TYR A 141 12.49 -9.04 -21.45
C TYR A 141 12.64 -10.56 -21.55
N ALA A 142 12.54 -11.12 -22.77
CA ALA A 142 12.79 -12.52 -23.04
C ALA A 142 14.22 -12.93 -22.65
N ALA A 143 15.23 -12.12 -22.99
CA ALA A 143 16.61 -12.37 -22.59
C ALA A 143 16.80 -12.35 -21.06
N TYR A 144 16.10 -11.45 -20.36
CA TYR A 144 16.10 -11.39 -18.89
C TYR A 144 15.41 -12.61 -18.28
N LEU A 145 14.25 -13.02 -18.80
CA LEU A 145 13.44 -14.11 -18.25
C LEU A 145 13.94 -15.51 -18.63
N ALA A 146 14.68 -15.65 -19.73
CA ALA A 146 15.14 -16.94 -20.25
C ALA A 146 15.71 -17.91 -19.18
N PRO A 147 16.66 -17.52 -18.31
CA PRO A 147 17.19 -18.44 -17.30
C PRO A 147 16.15 -18.88 -16.26
N PHE A 148 15.10 -18.07 -16.04
CA PHE A 148 14.06 -18.37 -15.09
C PHE A 148 12.95 -19.24 -15.69
N LEU A 149 12.63 -19.06 -16.98
CA LEU A 149 11.57 -19.82 -17.66
C LEU A 149 11.82 -21.33 -17.65
N GLU A 150 13.07 -21.75 -17.86
CA GLU A 150 13.46 -23.17 -17.78
C GLU A 150 13.13 -23.76 -16.40
N VAL A 151 13.50 -23.03 -15.34
CA VAL A 151 13.20 -23.45 -13.97
C VAL A 151 11.71 -23.42 -13.68
N MET A 152 10.97 -22.43 -14.18
CA MET A 152 9.52 -22.37 -13.98
C MET A 152 8.81 -23.57 -14.63
N ALA A 153 9.29 -24.02 -15.80
CA ALA A 153 8.71 -25.15 -16.51
C ALA A 153 8.80 -26.46 -15.73
N ASP A 154 9.91 -26.70 -15.01
CA ASP A 154 10.10 -27.85 -14.13
C ASP A 154 9.09 -27.90 -12.96
N TYR A 155 8.46 -26.77 -12.63
CA TYR A 155 7.53 -26.61 -11.51
C TYR A 155 6.16 -26.09 -11.95
N SER A 156 5.71 -26.44 -13.16
CA SER A 156 4.44 -25.98 -13.75
C SER A 156 3.21 -26.23 -12.88
N ASP A 157 3.15 -27.34 -12.13
CA ASP A 157 2.05 -27.63 -11.21
C ASP A 157 2.09 -26.79 -9.92
N THR A 158 3.24 -26.18 -9.61
CA THR A 158 3.46 -25.37 -8.40
C THR A 158 3.28 -23.87 -8.69
N LEU A 159 3.76 -23.40 -9.84
CA LEU A 159 3.60 -22.03 -10.29
C LEU A 159 2.18 -21.79 -10.77
N GLU A 160 1.42 -20.95 -10.06
CA GLU A 160 0.01 -20.69 -10.36
C GLU A 160 -0.17 -19.38 -11.14
N ALA A 161 0.63 -18.36 -10.82
CA ALA A 161 0.54 -17.05 -11.45
C ALA A 161 1.88 -16.31 -11.51
N VAL A 162 2.01 -15.43 -12.50
CA VAL A 162 3.04 -14.39 -12.56
C VAL A 162 2.39 -13.01 -12.45
N PHE A 163 3.01 -12.11 -11.69
CA PHE A 163 2.59 -10.73 -11.53
C PHE A 163 3.59 -9.82 -12.24
N LEU A 164 3.09 -8.97 -13.15
CA LEU A 164 3.92 -8.16 -14.03
C LEU A 164 4.64 -7.05 -13.25
N SER A 165 3.90 -6.33 -12.41
CA SER A 165 4.42 -5.27 -11.57
C SER A 165 3.54 -5.09 -10.35
N ASP A 166 4.19 -4.70 -9.26
CA ASP A 166 3.55 -4.11 -8.09
C ASP A 166 3.20 -2.64 -8.39
N GLU A 167 1.97 -2.25 -8.07
CA GLU A 167 1.41 -0.91 -8.22
C GLU A 167 1.73 -0.19 -9.56
N PRO A 168 1.48 -0.82 -10.74
CA PRO A 168 2.00 -0.35 -12.02
C PRO A 168 1.65 1.10 -12.33
N TYR A 169 0.40 1.50 -12.11
CA TYR A 169 -0.09 2.84 -12.44
C TYR A 169 0.48 3.92 -11.53
N LEU A 170 0.60 3.63 -10.23
CA LEU A 170 1.27 4.51 -9.28
C LEU A 170 2.76 4.68 -9.62
N ASN A 171 3.35 3.67 -10.26
CA ASN A 171 4.75 3.65 -10.67
C ASN A 171 4.94 4.04 -12.16
N GLY A 172 3.94 4.63 -12.80
CA GLY A 172 4.05 5.27 -14.13
C GLY A 172 3.93 4.34 -15.33
N VAL A 173 3.62 3.06 -15.13
CA VAL A 173 3.36 2.12 -16.23
C VAL A 173 1.96 2.39 -16.77
N SER A 174 1.85 2.66 -18.08
CA SER A 174 0.56 2.95 -18.71
C SER A 174 -0.31 1.70 -18.86
N PHE A 175 -1.61 1.88 -19.10
CA PHE A 175 -2.51 0.79 -19.48
C PHE A 175 -1.98 0.02 -20.69
N GLN A 176 -1.57 0.73 -21.74
CA GLN A 176 -1.10 0.14 -23.00
C GLN A 176 0.19 -0.65 -22.79
N ASP A 177 1.13 -0.10 -22.02
CA ASP A 177 2.38 -0.76 -21.68
C ASP A 177 2.13 -2.04 -20.86
N LEU A 178 1.23 -1.97 -19.87
CA LEU A 178 0.90 -3.12 -19.04
C LEU A 178 0.20 -4.23 -19.84
N ASP A 179 -0.72 -3.87 -20.74
CA ASP A 179 -1.42 -4.83 -21.60
C ASP A 179 -0.45 -5.50 -22.60
N GLN A 180 0.41 -4.71 -23.25
CA GLN A 180 1.41 -5.25 -24.17
C GLN A 180 2.40 -6.17 -23.45
N MET A 181 2.84 -5.79 -22.24
CA MET A 181 3.71 -6.62 -21.42
C MET A 181 3.02 -7.95 -21.03
N ALA A 182 1.73 -7.93 -20.69
CA ALA A 182 0.98 -9.13 -20.38
C ALA A 182 0.94 -10.10 -21.58
N LEU A 183 0.71 -9.58 -22.79
CA LEU A 183 0.74 -10.37 -24.03
C LEU A 183 2.13 -10.96 -24.32
N ASP A 184 3.18 -10.17 -24.07
CA ASP A 184 4.56 -10.61 -24.23
C ASP A 184 4.92 -11.72 -23.24
N VAL A 185 4.53 -11.58 -21.98
CA VAL A 185 4.75 -12.60 -20.94
C VAL A 185 3.94 -13.86 -21.23
N ARG A 186 2.69 -13.73 -21.69
CA ARG A 186 1.88 -14.87 -22.13
C ARG A 186 2.60 -15.67 -23.21
N TYR A 187 3.08 -14.99 -24.25
CA TYR A 187 3.84 -15.64 -25.33
C TYR A 187 5.07 -16.40 -24.80
N LEU A 188 5.81 -15.81 -23.86
CA LEU A 188 6.99 -16.45 -23.28
C LEU A 188 6.64 -17.67 -22.42
N LEU A 189 5.60 -17.60 -21.59
CA LEU A 189 5.13 -18.73 -20.79
C LEU A 189 4.64 -19.88 -21.67
N ASP A 190 3.81 -19.58 -22.67
CA ASP A 190 3.28 -20.59 -23.58
C ASP A 190 4.41 -21.31 -24.35
N SER A 191 5.49 -20.60 -24.68
CA SER A 191 6.66 -21.17 -25.40
C SER A 191 7.40 -22.26 -24.64
N VAL A 192 7.23 -22.34 -23.31
CA VAL A 192 7.82 -23.35 -22.44
C VAL A 192 6.77 -24.24 -21.76
N GLY A 193 5.53 -24.25 -22.26
CA GLY A 193 4.46 -25.12 -21.76
C GLY A 193 3.84 -24.66 -20.44
N LEU A 194 3.87 -23.36 -20.14
CA LEU A 194 3.25 -22.74 -18.96
C LEU A 194 1.92 -22.04 -19.30
N ASP A 195 1.14 -22.60 -20.22
CA ASP A 195 -0.10 -22.02 -20.74
C ASP A 195 -1.19 -21.81 -19.67
N LYS A 196 -1.12 -22.57 -18.58
CA LYS A 196 -2.06 -22.46 -17.44
C LYS A 196 -1.65 -21.45 -16.38
N VAL A 197 -0.40 -20.97 -16.40
CA VAL A 197 0.07 -19.97 -15.42
C VAL A 197 -0.66 -18.66 -15.71
N LYS A 198 -1.35 -18.12 -14.70
CA LYS A 198 -2.14 -16.88 -14.82
C LYS A 198 -1.24 -15.65 -14.84
N ILE A 199 -1.72 -14.58 -15.45
CA ILE A 199 -1.02 -13.27 -15.45
C ILE A 199 -1.82 -12.26 -14.63
N GLY A 200 -1.16 -11.59 -13.70
CA GLY A 200 -1.79 -10.61 -12.83
C GLY A 200 -1.02 -9.31 -12.66
N ALA A 201 -1.69 -8.34 -12.05
CA ALA A 201 -1.09 -7.11 -11.54
C ALA A 201 -1.77 -6.72 -10.23
N VAL A 202 -1.02 -6.14 -9.29
CA VAL A 202 -1.57 -5.60 -8.04
C VAL A 202 -1.58 -4.08 -8.14
N PHE A 203 -2.75 -3.47 -8.02
CA PHE A 203 -2.91 -2.02 -8.09
C PHE A 203 -2.92 -1.41 -6.68
N ALA A 204 -2.20 -0.31 -6.50
CA ALA A 204 -2.31 0.49 -5.29
C ALA A 204 -3.71 1.09 -5.17
N SER A 205 -4.41 0.83 -4.07
CA SER A 205 -5.74 1.35 -3.78
C SER A 205 -6.71 1.20 -4.98
N ALA A 206 -7.38 2.28 -5.39
CA ALA A 206 -8.21 2.31 -6.59
C ALA A 206 -7.50 2.99 -7.78
N MET A 207 -6.17 2.87 -7.92
CA MET A 207 -5.44 3.51 -9.03
C MET A 207 -5.90 3.01 -10.41
N PHE A 208 -6.50 1.81 -10.50
CA PHE A 208 -7.15 1.35 -11.73
C PHE A 208 -8.36 2.22 -12.13
N ASN A 209 -8.93 3.01 -11.22
CA ASN A 209 -10.00 3.94 -11.53
C ASN A 209 -9.42 5.33 -11.84
N ALA A 210 -9.76 5.87 -13.02
CA ALA A 210 -9.18 7.13 -13.50
C ALA A 210 -9.42 8.31 -12.54
N GLY A 211 -10.62 8.42 -11.97
CA GLY A 211 -10.97 9.52 -11.06
C GLY A 211 -10.18 9.48 -9.75
N PHE A 212 -9.93 8.28 -9.22
CA PHE A 212 -9.07 8.11 -8.04
C PHE A 212 -7.59 8.36 -8.38
N ALA A 213 -7.12 7.86 -9.52
CA ALA A 213 -5.74 8.06 -9.94
C ALA A 213 -5.39 9.55 -10.15
N GLN A 214 -6.31 10.30 -10.77
CA GLN A 214 -6.19 11.76 -10.90
C GLN A 214 -6.19 12.48 -9.54
N HIS A 215 -6.98 11.99 -8.57
CA HIS A 215 -6.99 12.53 -7.22
C HIS A 215 -5.63 12.36 -6.53
N ILE A 216 -5.01 11.19 -6.64
CA ILE A 216 -3.68 10.90 -6.06
C ILE A 216 -2.57 11.68 -6.76
N ASP A 217 -2.60 11.81 -8.09
CA ASP A 217 -1.62 12.59 -8.84
C ASP A 217 -1.72 14.09 -8.54
N ALA A 218 -2.94 14.63 -8.40
CA ALA A 218 -3.16 16.01 -7.98
C ALA A 218 -2.59 16.27 -6.58
N ALA A 219 -2.80 15.36 -5.63
CA ALA A 219 -2.23 15.45 -4.29
C ALA A 219 -0.69 15.37 -4.31
N SER A 220 -0.13 14.51 -5.16
CA SER A 220 1.33 14.39 -5.37
C SER A 220 1.92 15.66 -5.98
N SER A 221 1.22 16.28 -6.93
CA SER A 221 1.61 17.56 -7.53
C SER A 221 1.55 18.72 -6.52
N ALA A 222 0.52 18.75 -5.65
CA ALA A 222 0.45 19.71 -4.56
C ALA A 222 1.60 19.52 -3.54
N TYR A 223 1.99 18.27 -3.27
CA TYR A 223 3.16 17.97 -2.46
C TYR A 223 4.45 18.53 -3.11
N ALA A 224 4.71 18.22 -4.38
CA ALA A 224 5.87 18.73 -5.12
C ALA A 224 5.92 20.28 -5.14
N TYR A 225 4.76 20.92 -5.33
CA TYR A 225 4.62 22.37 -5.25
C TYR A 225 5.05 22.94 -3.90
N SER A 226 4.58 22.35 -2.80
CA SER A 226 4.93 22.85 -1.46
C SER A 226 6.44 22.75 -1.19
N ILE A 227 7.08 21.65 -1.62
CA ILE A 227 8.52 21.47 -1.53
C ILE A 227 9.27 22.51 -2.36
N ASP A 228 8.88 22.71 -3.63
CA ASP A 228 9.54 23.68 -4.52
C ASP A 228 9.40 25.12 -4.02
N ARG A 229 8.22 25.48 -3.50
CA ARG A 229 7.99 26.82 -2.93
C ARG A 229 8.87 27.06 -1.70
N TYR A 230 9.01 26.06 -0.84
CA TYR A 230 9.87 26.18 0.33
C TYR A 230 11.35 26.21 -0.05
N PHE A 231 11.77 25.36 -1.00
CA PHE A 231 13.12 25.38 -1.56
C PHE A 231 13.49 26.77 -2.11
N LEU A 232 12.64 27.35 -2.96
CA LEU A 232 12.86 28.68 -3.53
C LEU A 232 12.93 29.78 -2.46
N ALA A 233 12.06 29.72 -1.44
CA ALA A 233 12.07 30.68 -0.34
C ALA A 233 13.40 30.65 0.44
N ILE A 234 13.94 29.45 0.71
CA ILE A 234 15.24 29.33 1.38
C ILE A 234 16.36 29.81 0.46
N LYS A 235 16.36 29.45 -0.83
CA LYS A 235 17.37 29.92 -1.80
C LYS A 235 17.39 31.45 -1.91
N GLU A 236 16.24 32.11 -1.82
CA GLU A 236 16.16 33.56 -1.78
C GLU A 236 16.80 34.15 -0.51
N LYS A 237 16.52 33.56 0.66
CA LYS A 237 17.17 33.94 1.93
C LYS A 237 18.69 33.71 1.89
N GLU A 238 19.13 32.58 1.33
CA GLU A 238 20.55 32.24 1.18
C GLU A 238 21.27 33.29 0.33
N ALA A 239 20.67 33.69 -0.80
CA ALA A 239 21.23 34.74 -1.66
C ALA A 239 21.35 36.11 -0.97
N LYS A 240 20.50 36.38 0.03
CA LYS A 240 20.55 37.60 0.87
C LYS A 240 21.44 37.46 2.11
N GLY A 241 21.98 36.27 2.40
CA GLY A 241 22.72 36.00 3.64
C GLY A 241 21.83 35.90 4.89
N GLU A 242 20.54 35.62 4.72
CA GLU A 242 19.51 35.60 5.78
C GLU A 242 19.06 34.17 6.16
N ALA A 243 19.49 33.15 5.43
CA ALA A 243 19.08 31.76 5.68
C ALA A 243 19.68 31.23 6.98
N ALA A 244 18.85 30.61 7.82
CA ALA A 244 19.32 29.94 9.03
C ALA A 244 20.07 28.64 8.69
N ALA A 245 20.99 28.22 9.57
CA ALA A 245 21.77 26.99 9.39
C ALA A 245 20.88 25.74 9.17
N GLN A 246 19.73 25.66 9.87
CA GLN A 246 18.76 24.58 9.70
C GLN A 246 18.10 24.60 8.32
N GLU A 247 17.83 25.77 7.76
CA GLU A 247 17.26 25.90 6.41
C GLU A 247 18.28 25.48 5.34
N LEU A 248 19.55 25.83 5.53
CA LEU A 248 20.64 25.40 4.65
C LEU A 248 20.84 23.88 4.72
N GLN A 249 20.80 23.29 5.92
CA GLN A 249 20.84 21.84 6.09
C GLN A 249 19.67 21.16 5.39
N TRP A 250 18.45 21.71 5.54
CA TRP A 250 17.27 21.19 4.86
C TRP A 250 17.41 21.18 3.33
N LEU A 251 18.03 22.22 2.74
CA LEU A 251 18.30 22.26 1.29
C LEU A 251 19.21 21.10 0.84
N ASP A 252 20.12 20.64 1.68
CA ASP A 252 20.99 19.51 1.35
C ASP A 252 20.30 18.17 1.58
N ASP A 253 19.51 18.07 2.64
CA ASP A 253 18.75 16.87 2.98
C ASP A 253 17.70 16.58 1.90
N ILE A 254 16.93 17.58 1.47
CA ILE A 254 15.85 17.38 0.48
C ILE A 254 16.37 16.92 -0.89
N LYS A 255 17.63 17.23 -1.24
CA LYS A 255 18.26 16.73 -2.47
C LYS A 255 18.51 15.22 -2.41
N ARG A 256 18.75 14.66 -1.22
CA ARG A 256 19.20 13.28 -1.01
C ARG A 256 18.11 12.35 -0.47
N PHE A 257 17.25 12.86 0.41
CA PHE A 257 16.35 12.07 1.25
C PHE A 257 14.87 12.44 1.07
N ARG A 258 14.49 13.03 -0.07
CA ARG A 258 13.08 13.33 -0.35
C ARG A 258 12.26 12.07 -0.62
N LEU A 259 10.96 12.16 -0.37
CA LEU A 259 10.00 11.10 -0.70
C LEU A 259 9.88 10.92 -2.21
N THR A 260 9.69 9.67 -2.64
CA THR A 260 9.45 9.32 -4.05
C THR A 260 8.23 10.00 -4.64
N THR A 261 7.30 10.46 -3.80
CA THR A 261 6.12 11.27 -4.18
C THR A 261 6.50 12.49 -5.01
N TYR A 262 7.63 13.14 -4.70
CA TYR A 262 8.12 14.29 -5.49
C TYR A 262 8.42 13.90 -6.95
N ASP A 263 9.10 12.77 -7.14
CA ASP A 263 9.45 12.29 -8.47
C ASP A 263 8.21 11.71 -9.18
N LYS A 264 7.29 11.06 -8.44
CA LYS A 264 6.03 10.52 -8.97
C LYS A 264 5.02 11.59 -9.43
N ALA A 265 5.06 12.80 -8.88
CA ALA A 265 4.17 13.88 -9.30
C ALA A 265 4.24 14.11 -10.82
N ASN A 266 3.08 13.98 -11.50
CA ASN A 266 2.93 14.06 -12.96
C ASN A 266 3.68 12.96 -13.75
N ASN A 267 4.08 11.87 -13.09
CA ASN A 267 4.68 10.68 -13.71
C ASN A 267 3.89 9.40 -13.41
N MET A 268 2.75 9.50 -12.70
CA MET A 268 1.82 8.38 -12.54
C MET A 268 0.98 8.19 -13.82
N TYR A 269 0.53 6.97 -14.08
CA TYR A 269 -0.52 6.76 -15.06
C TYR A 269 -1.89 7.02 -14.42
N VAL A 270 -2.62 8.01 -14.94
CA VAL A 270 -3.90 8.48 -14.39
C VAL A 270 -5.11 8.16 -15.27
N GLY A 271 -4.90 7.41 -16.36
CA GLY A 271 -5.97 7.06 -17.30
C GLY A 271 -6.92 5.97 -16.81
N GLY A 272 -6.53 5.21 -15.78
CA GLY A 272 -7.30 4.07 -15.26
C GLY A 272 -7.50 2.94 -16.29
N GLY A 273 -8.47 2.08 -16.00
CA GLY A 273 -8.82 0.90 -16.78
C GLY A 273 -8.06 -0.36 -16.35
N LEU A 274 -8.59 -1.52 -16.73
CA LEU A 274 -8.00 -2.84 -16.48
C LEU A 274 -7.61 -3.52 -17.80
N PRO A 275 -6.32 -3.83 -18.03
CA PRO A 275 -5.87 -4.50 -19.25
C PRO A 275 -6.62 -5.80 -19.52
N THR A 276 -6.97 -6.05 -20.78
CA THR A 276 -7.76 -7.23 -21.17
C THR A 276 -6.98 -8.51 -20.90
N SER A 277 -5.65 -8.45 -21.03
CA SER A 277 -4.73 -9.57 -20.91
C SER A 277 -4.48 -10.08 -19.48
N LEU A 278 -5.03 -9.43 -18.45
CA LEU A 278 -4.90 -9.90 -17.06
C LEU A 278 -5.96 -10.97 -16.72
N ASP A 279 -5.49 -12.05 -16.11
CA ASP A 279 -6.30 -13.12 -15.53
C ASP A 279 -6.65 -12.81 -14.06
N ILE A 280 -5.72 -12.20 -13.32
CA ILE A 280 -5.87 -11.80 -11.92
C ILE A 280 -5.72 -10.29 -11.78
N VAL A 281 -6.67 -9.64 -11.09
CA VAL A 281 -6.56 -8.23 -10.72
C VAL A 281 -6.48 -8.13 -9.20
N GLY A 282 -5.30 -7.75 -8.73
CA GLY A 282 -5.04 -7.52 -7.32
C GLY A 282 -5.22 -6.06 -6.94
N PHE A 283 -5.55 -5.81 -5.68
CA PHE A 283 -5.39 -4.50 -5.08
C PHE A 283 -4.89 -4.59 -3.65
N ASP A 284 -4.28 -3.51 -3.20
CA ASP A 284 -4.01 -3.25 -1.80
C ASP A 284 -4.54 -1.90 -1.39
N PHE A 285 -4.76 -1.68 -0.09
CA PHE A 285 -4.87 -0.31 0.43
C PHE A 285 -4.51 -0.34 1.89
N TYR A 286 -3.22 -0.34 2.19
CA TYR A 286 -2.72 -0.53 3.54
C TYR A 286 -3.14 0.59 4.49
N LEU A 287 -3.39 0.21 5.75
CA LEU A 287 -3.66 1.17 6.82
C LEU A 287 -2.48 2.15 6.99
N SER A 288 -1.24 1.64 6.90
CA SER A 288 -0.01 2.43 6.93
C SER A 288 0.02 3.49 5.82
N THR A 289 -0.28 3.11 4.57
CA THR A 289 -0.37 4.04 3.44
C THR A 289 -1.38 5.16 3.73
N LEU A 290 -2.59 4.82 4.17
CA LEU A 290 -3.62 5.81 4.52
C LEU A 290 -3.16 6.72 5.68
N LEU A 291 -2.54 6.14 6.70
CA LEU A 291 -2.14 6.81 7.93
C LEU A 291 -0.82 7.56 7.86
N GLN A 292 0.02 7.35 6.87
CA GLN A 292 1.34 7.98 6.84
C GLN A 292 1.54 8.83 5.60
N ASP A 293 1.01 8.40 4.45
CA ASP A 293 1.21 9.12 3.20
C ASP A 293 0.26 10.33 3.09
N GLY A 294 0.85 11.52 2.99
CA GLY A 294 0.12 12.77 2.84
C GLY A 294 -0.72 12.84 1.57
N VAL A 295 -0.39 12.09 0.51
CA VAL A 295 -1.19 12.07 -0.73
C VAL A 295 -2.57 11.45 -0.51
N HIS A 296 -2.72 10.62 0.53
CA HIS A 296 -3.97 9.96 0.89
C HIS A 296 -4.81 10.74 1.90
N ASN A 297 -4.40 11.97 2.27
CA ASN A 297 -5.07 12.77 3.29
C ASN A 297 -6.57 13.01 3.03
N GLU A 298 -7.01 12.93 1.78
CA GLU A 298 -8.39 13.12 1.36
C GLU A 298 -9.03 11.85 0.75
N SER A 299 -8.37 10.69 0.75
CA SER A 299 -8.90 9.50 0.07
C SER A 299 -10.25 9.02 0.64
N LEU A 300 -10.45 9.05 1.96
CA LEU A 300 -11.76 8.69 2.54
C LEU A 300 -12.85 9.73 2.21
N GLN A 301 -12.50 11.02 2.12
CA GLN A 301 -13.43 12.05 1.63
C GLN A 301 -13.81 11.80 0.18
N TRP A 302 -12.83 11.43 -0.65
CA TRP A 302 -13.06 11.11 -2.04
C TRP A 302 -14.03 9.94 -2.18
N PHE A 303 -13.83 8.84 -1.43
CA PHE A 303 -14.78 7.72 -1.41
C PHE A 303 -16.17 8.11 -0.91
N ALA A 304 -16.25 8.94 0.14
CA ALA A 304 -17.52 9.44 0.66
C ALA A 304 -18.31 10.21 -0.43
N LYS A 305 -17.62 11.02 -1.23
CA LYS A 305 -18.22 11.75 -2.37
C LYS A 305 -18.75 10.82 -3.46
N GLN A 306 -18.09 9.67 -3.67
CA GLN A 306 -18.56 8.67 -4.63
C GLN A 306 -19.81 7.90 -4.16
N LYS A 307 -20.14 7.95 -2.87
CA LYS A 307 -21.32 7.30 -2.26
C LYS A 307 -21.40 5.79 -2.55
N LEU A 308 -20.25 5.13 -2.65
CA LEU A 308 -20.17 3.70 -2.97
C LEU A 308 -20.57 2.80 -1.80
N HIS A 309 -20.28 3.23 -0.57
CA HIS A 309 -20.62 2.47 0.63
C HIS A 309 -21.04 3.38 1.80
N PRO A 310 -22.10 3.05 2.58
CA PRO A 310 -22.60 3.90 3.66
C PRO A 310 -21.59 4.18 4.78
N SER A 311 -20.62 3.27 5.01
CA SER A 311 -19.58 3.45 6.02
C SER A 311 -18.72 4.71 5.79
N CYS A 312 -18.65 5.18 4.54
CA CYS A 312 -17.87 6.36 4.18
C CYS A 312 -18.54 7.69 4.55
N LYS A 313 -19.84 7.70 4.87
CA LYS A 313 -20.61 8.93 5.12
C LYS A 313 -19.98 9.82 6.21
N GLY A 314 -19.38 9.20 7.24
CA GLY A 314 -18.70 9.92 8.32
C GLY A 314 -17.45 10.70 7.89
N PHE A 315 -16.92 10.46 6.69
CA PHE A 315 -15.67 11.04 6.23
C PHE A 315 -15.84 12.20 5.23
N GLU A 316 -17.06 12.58 4.84
CA GLU A 316 -17.30 13.62 3.81
C GLU A 316 -16.56 14.95 4.05
N LYS A 317 -16.24 15.28 5.31
CA LYS A 317 -15.63 16.54 5.73
C LYS A 317 -14.42 16.36 6.65
N THR A 318 -13.83 15.17 6.68
CA THR A 318 -12.77 14.83 7.64
C THR A 318 -11.54 14.29 6.92
N SER A 319 -10.40 14.96 7.06
CA SER A 319 -9.13 14.51 6.49
C SER A 319 -8.47 13.46 7.36
N ILE A 320 -7.57 12.66 6.77
CA ILE A 320 -6.78 11.69 7.54
C ILE A 320 -5.96 12.38 8.62
N ASN A 321 -5.37 13.55 8.34
CA ASN A 321 -4.64 14.33 9.35
C ASN A 321 -5.49 14.70 10.57
N LYS A 322 -6.79 14.95 10.40
CA LYS A 322 -7.71 15.19 11.52
C LYS A 322 -8.08 13.89 12.23
N LEU A 323 -8.39 12.86 11.44
CA LEU A 323 -8.76 11.52 11.93
C LEU A 323 -7.65 10.84 12.74
N ARG A 324 -6.39 11.04 12.36
CA ARG A 324 -5.20 10.59 13.11
C ARG A 324 -5.25 11.02 14.58
N LYS A 325 -5.71 12.24 14.86
CA LYS A 325 -5.78 12.79 16.22
C LYS A 325 -6.82 12.08 17.10
N ASP A 326 -7.77 11.36 16.50
CA ASP A 326 -8.80 10.63 17.24
C ASP A 326 -8.32 9.25 17.72
N LEU A 327 -7.20 8.75 17.17
CA LEU A 327 -6.54 7.52 17.57
C LEU A 327 -5.70 7.75 18.83
N SER A 328 -5.82 6.84 19.81
CA SER A 328 -5.11 6.98 21.08
C SER A 328 -3.58 6.89 20.95
N PHE A 329 -3.09 6.21 19.91
CA PHE A 329 -1.67 5.89 19.72
C PHE A 329 -0.91 6.83 18.77
N TRP A 330 -1.59 7.77 18.11
CA TRP A 330 -0.94 8.61 17.10
C TRP A 330 -0.28 9.88 17.67
N ASP A 331 -0.78 10.36 18.80
CA ASP A 331 -0.39 11.62 19.42
C ASP A 331 -0.36 11.41 20.95
N ALA A 332 0.58 10.54 21.35
CA ALA A 332 0.53 9.74 22.58
C ALA A 332 0.93 10.49 23.86
N GLU A 333 1.50 11.71 23.75
CA GLU A 333 2.07 12.43 24.91
C GLU A 333 1.06 12.64 26.05
N ASP A 334 -0.24 12.77 25.74
CA ASP A 334 -1.32 13.00 26.73
C ASP A 334 -2.41 11.90 26.75
N LYS A 335 -2.29 10.86 25.93
CA LYS A 335 -3.40 9.91 25.67
C LYS A 335 -3.16 8.50 26.20
N MET A 336 -1.92 8.13 26.48
CA MET A 336 -1.61 6.81 27.03
C MET A 336 -1.86 6.81 28.54
N THR A 337 -2.53 5.78 29.04
CA THR A 337 -2.86 5.63 30.45
C THR A 337 -2.55 4.21 30.90
N ASP A 338 -1.94 4.08 32.09
CA ASP A 338 -1.70 2.78 32.72
C ASP A 338 -2.95 2.22 33.42
N ASN A 339 -4.07 2.96 33.41
CA ASN A 339 -5.32 2.47 33.98
C ASN A 339 -5.98 1.47 33.01
N PRO A 340 -6.11 0.17 33.39
CA PRO A 340 -6.59 -0.86 32.47
C PRO A 340 -8.01 -0.62 31.95
N ALA A 341 -8.89 -0.02 32.75
CA ALA A 341 -10.27 0.24 32.33
C ALA A 341 -10.35 1.37 31.28
N LEU A 342 -9.52 2.41 31.43
CA LEU A 342 -9.43 3.49 30.46
C LEU A 342 -8.73 3.03 29.18
N GLN A 343 -7.66 2.24 29.31
CA GLN A 343 -6.95 1.63 28.19
C GLN A 343 -7.90 0.74 27.36
N ALA A 344 -8.68 -0.14 28.01
CA ALA A 344 -9.67 -0.97 27.32
C ALA A 344 -10.73 -0.13 26.57
N LYS A 345 -11.19 0.98 27.17
CA LYS A 345 -12.12 1.92 26.53
C LYS A 345 -11.50 2.61 25.32
N GLN A 346 -10.24 3.02 25.40
CA GLN A 346 -9.50 3.62 24.29
C GLN A 346 -9.27 2.60 23.16
N ALA A 347 -8.83 1.39 23.48
CA ALA A 347 -8.64 0.31 22.52
C ALA A 347 -9.96 -0.01 21.78
N ALA A 348 -11.10 -0.06 22.51
CA ALA A 348 -12.40 -0.26 21.88
C ALA A 348 -12.81 0.90 20.95
N LYS A 349 -12.50 2.15 21.33
CA LYS A 349 -12.75 3.33 20.48
C LYS A 349 -11.88 3.30 19.22
N ASP A 350 -10.58 3.05 19.37
CA ASP A 350 -9.64 2.92 18.25
C ASP A 350 -10.10 1.81 17.30
N LYS A 351 -10.47 0.65 17.85
CA LYS A 351 -10.97 -0.46 17.05
C LYS A 351 -12.21 -0.07 16.24
N ALA A 352 -13.21 0.55 16.87
CA ALA A 352 -14.43 0.96 16.17
C ALA A 352 -14.14 1.96 15.03
N LEU A 353 -13.20 2.89 15.26
CA LEU A 353 -12.77 3.86 14.26
C LEU A 353 -12.05 3.18 13.10
N LEU A 354 -11.08 2.31 13.40
CA LEU A 354 -10.33 1.55 12.40
C LEU A 354 -11.22 0.56 11.62
N ASP A 355 -12.21 -0.05 12.27
CA ASP A 355 -13.23 -0.90 11.62
C ASP A 355 -14.02 -0.08 10.58
N GLN A 356 -14.43 1.14 10.92
CA GLN A 356 -15.13 2.04 10.00
C GLN A 356 -14.23 2.45 8.83
N TRP A 357 -12.94 2.73 9.10
CA TRP A 357 -11.98 3.14 8.07
C TRP A 357 -11.70 2.01 7.11
N TYR A 358 -11.42 0.81 7.62
CA TYR A 358 -11.27 -0.41 6.85
C TYR A 358 -12.48 -0.64 5.96
N THR A 359 -13.69 -0.60 6.54
CA THR A 359 -14.92 -0.82 5.79
C THR A 359 -15.07 0.22 4.69
N CYS A 360 -14.84 1.51 4.97
CA CYS A 360 -14.92 2.53 3.92
C CYS A 360 -13.89 2.32 2.80
N ARG A 361 -12.61 2.11 3.13
CA ARG A 361 -11.55 1.97 2.11
C ARG A 361 -11.75 0.70 1.28
N THR A 362 -11.88 -0.45 1.92
CA THR A 362 -11.84 -1.74 1.23
C THR A 362 -13.14 -1.98 0.45
N GLU A 363 -14.31 -1.66 1.02
CA GLU A 363 -15.58 -1.78 0.30
C GLU A 363 -15.64 -0.81 -0.89
N SER A 364 -15.11 0.41 -0.77
CA SER A 364 -15.12 1.38 -1.87
C SER A 364 -14.17 0.99 -2.99
N VAL A 365 -12.93 0.56 -2.67
CA VAL A 365 -11.98 0.08 -3.67
C VAL A 365 -12.55 -1.15 -4.37
N PHE A 366 -13.09 -2.12 -3.63
CA PHE A 366 -13.68 -3.30 -4.21
C PHE A 366 -14.91 -2.98 -5.08
N ALA A 367 -15.78 -2.07 -4.64
CA ALA A 367 -16.93 -1.63 -5.45
C ALA A 367 -16.49 -1.00 -6.79
N LEU A 368 -15.43 -0.17 -6.78
CA LEU A 368 -14.85 0.37 -8.01
C LEU A 368 -14.24 -0.72 -8.88
N LEU A 369 -13.49 -1.66 -8.28
CA LEU A 369 -12.89 -2.78 -9.00
C LEU A 369 -13.98 -3.62 -9.70
N GLN A 370 -15.07 -3.92 -9.00
CA GLN A 370 -16.20 -4.65 -9.55
C GLN A 370 -16.88 -3.90 -10.70
N GLN A 371 -16.95 -2.57 -10.65
CA GLN A 371 -17.45 -1.76 -11.77
C GLN A 371 -16.54 -1.87 -12.99
N GLU A 372 -15.23 -1.74 -12.80
CA GLU A 372 -14.22 -1.82 -13.87
C GLU A 372 -14.16 -3.22 -14.48
N ILE A 373 -14.24 -4.29 -13.67
CA ILE A 373 -14.30 -5.68 -14.16
C ILE A 373 -15.56 -5.88 -15.01
N LYS A 374 -16.73 -5.43 -14.55
CA LYS A 374 -18.00 -5.56 -15.29
C LYS A 374 -18.01 -4.80 -16.61
N GLN A 375 -17.26 -3.70 -16.70
CA GLN A 375 -17.13 -2.90 -17.92
C GLN A 375 -16.04 -3.42 -18.85
N SER A 376 -15.19 -4.34 -18.40
CA SER A 376 -14.10 -4.91 -19.18
C SER A 376 -14.55 -6.08 -20.08
N GLU A 377 -13.71 -6.40 -21.08
CA GLU A 377 -13.93 -7.54 -21.97
C GLU A 377 -13.76 -8.92 -21.28
N ARG A 378 -13.25 -8.96 -20.04
CA ARG A 378 -13.10 -10.18 -19.23
C ARG A 378 -13.79 -10.01 -17.87
N PRO A 379 -15.10 -10.26 -17.79
CA PRO A 379 -15.87 -10.06 -16.55
C PRO A 379 -15.64 -11.13 -15.48
N ASN A 380 -14.95 -12.23 -15.80
CA ASN A 380 -14.73 -13.38 -14.89
C ASN A 380 -13.27 -13.47 -14.44
N ARG A 381 -12.62 -12.34 -14.15
CA ARG A 381 -11.24 -12.33 -13.63
C ARG A 381 -11.22 -12.68 -12.15
N GLU A 382 -10.12 -13.29 -11.73
CA GLU A 382 -9.87 -13.54 -10.32
C GLU A 382 -9.47 -12.23 -9.62
N VAL A 383 -9.92 -12.07 -8.38
CA VAL A 383 -9.59 -10.91 -7.54
C VAL A 383 -8.63 -11.33 -6.45
N LEU A 384 -7.58 -10.53 -6.29
CA LEU A 384 -6.61 -10.68 -5.21
C LEU A 384 -6.66 -9.47 -4.28
N LEU A 385 -6.65 -9.70 -2.96
CA LEU A 385 -6.46 -8.68 -1.94
C LEU A 385 -5.12 -8.93 -1.25
N VAL A 386 -4.23 -7.93 -1.25
CA VAL A 386 -3.10 -7.90 -0.31
C VAL A 386 -3.51 -7.01 0.86
N SER A 387 -3.60 -7.60 2.05
CA SER A 387 -4.01 -6.90 3.26
C SER A 387 -2.82 -6.53 4.13
N GLU A 388 -2.93 -5.35 4.74
CA GLU A 388 -2.00 -4.92 5.78
C GLU A 388 -2.04 -5.94 6.92
N SER A 389 -0.86 -6.26 7.40
CA SER A 389 -0.65 -7.14 8.55
C SER A 389 0.73 -6.87 9.16
N SER A 390 1.11 -5.59 9.08
CA SER A 390 2.35 -5.06 9.61
C SER A 390 2.05 -4.09 10.74
N THR A 391 2.98 -3.98 11.67
CA THR A 391 2.88 -3.05 12.79
C THR A 391 3.11 -1.60 12.37
N ASN A 392 3.64 -1.36 11.17
CA ASN A 392 3.97 -0.03 10.65
C ASN A 392 2.79 0.93 10.69
N GLY A 393 1.61 0.45 10.30
CA GLY A 393 0.40 1.28 10.23
C GLY A 393 -0.19 1.62 11.59
N VAL A 394 0.28 0.97 12.66
CA VAL A 394 -0.28 1.10 14.01
C VAL A 394 0.75 1.60 15.02
N MET A 395 1.89 2.07 14.51
CA MET A 395 2.92 2.74 15.29
C MET A 395 3.08 4.20 14.88
N ALA A 396 3.39 5.05 15.87
CA ALA A 396 3.76 6.44 15.65
C ALA A 396 5.27 6.64 15.78
N PHE A 397 5.86 7.42 14.88
CA PHE A 397 7.30 7.67 14.86
C PHE A 397 7.57 9.16 15.08
N ASP A 398 8.65 9.48 15.76
CA ASP A 398 9.17 10.83 15.83
C ASP A 398 9.78 11.25 14.48
N ALA A 399 10.16 12.52 14.37
CA ALA A 399 10.78 13.06 13.17
C ALA A 399 12.12 12.39 12.79
N GLY A 400 12.77 11.69 13.73
CA GLY A 400 13.99 10.92 13.53
C GLY A 400 13.75 9.44 13.19
N GLY A 401 12.49 9.00 13.03
CA GLY A 401 12.13 7.62 12.76
C GLY A 401 12.19 6.69 13.99
N ASN A 402 12.37 7.24 15.19
CA ASN A 402 12.28 6.45 16.42
C ASN A 402 10.81 6.29 16.79
N MET A 403 10.44 5.12 17.32
CA MET A 403 9.11 4.96 17.91
C MET A 403 8.93 5.96 19.04
N LEU A 404 7.83 6.72 19.03
CA LEU A 404 7.44 7.54 20.19
C LEU A 404 7.20 6.57 21.37
N VAL A 405 7.89 6.78 22.49
CA VAL A 405 8.03 5.95 23.71
C VAL A 405 6.87 4.98 24.04
N ASP A 406 7.20 3.78 24.53
CA ASP A 406 6.33 2.67 25.00
C ASP A 406 4.91 2.66 24.43
N GLN A 407 4.81 2.33 23.13
CA GLN A 407 3.52 2.19 22.45
C GLN A 407 2.71 0.96 22.90
N GLN A 408 3.09 0.36 24.03
CA GLN A 408 2.45 -0.81 24.59
C GLN A 408 2.32 -1.88 23.52
N LEU A 409 3.44 -2.49 23.11
CA LEU A 409 3.56 -3.40 21.95
C LEU A 409 2.38 -4.38 21.79
N HIS A 410 1.82 -4.87 22.90
CA HIS A 410 0.62 -5.70 22.91
C HIS A 410 -0.62 -5.06 22.23
N LEU A 411 -0.86 -3.75 22.40
CA LEU A 411 -1.93 -3.02 21.72
C LEU A 411 -1.64 -2.87 20.21
N SER A 412 -0.38 -2.64 19.83
CA SER A 412 0.01 -2.64 18.41
C SER A 412 -0.21 -4.01 17.78
N HIS A 413 0.15 -5.10 18.48
CA HIS A 413 -0.13 -6.48 18.04
C HIS A 413 -1.64 -6.73 17.92
N GLN A 414 -2.45 -6.28 18.89
CA GLN A 414 -3.90 -6.41 18.83
C GLN A 414 -4.49 -5.68 17.61
N ARG A 415 -3.98 -4.50 17.26
CA ARG A 415 -4.46 -3.77 16.08
C ARG A 415 -4.08 -4.48 14.77
N VAL A 416 -2.91 -5.14 14.71
CA VAL A 416 -2.55 -6.00 13.57
C VAL A 416 -3.47 -7.21 13.48
N ILE A 417 -3.76 -7.86 14.62
CA ILE A 417 -4.74 -8.96 14.68
C ILE A 417 -6.11 -8.49 14.18
N ASP A 418 -6.55 -7.30 14.59
CA ASP A 418 -7.82 -6.73 14.12
C ASP A 418 -7.81 -6.47 12.59
N GLU A 419 -6.70 -6.02 12.00
CA GLU A 419 -6.57 -5.89 10.54
C GLU A 419 -6.69 -7.23 9.82
N VAL A 420 -6.05 -8.28 10.34
CA VAL A 420 -6.19 -9.65 9.82
C VAL A 420 -7.64 -10.12 9.89
N VAL A 421 -8.32 -9.91 11.01
CA VAL A 421 -9.74 -10.27 11.18
C VAL A 421 -10.62 -9.51 10.19
N ARG A 422 -10.40 -8.20 10.00
CA ARG A 422 -11.16 -7.39 9.04
C ARG A 422 -11.03 -7.92 7.61
N ALA A 423 -9.84 -8.34 7.22
CA ALA A 423 -9.60 -8.92 5.89
C ALA A 423 -10.28 -10.28 5.70
N LEU A 424 -10.17 -11.17 6.70
CA LEU A 424 -10.84 -12.46 6.69
C LEU A 424 -12.37 -12.32 6.63
N GLU A 425 -12.96 -11.41 7.41
CA GLU A 425 -14.40 -11.14 7.37
C GLU A 425 -14.85 -10.43 6.09
N PHE A 426 -13.97 -9.69 5.44
CA PHE A 426 -14.25 -9.09 4.14
C PHE A 426 -14.38 -10.16 3.05
N VAL A 427 -13.39 -11.04 2.91
CA VAL A 427 -13.39 -12.08 1.85
C VAL A 427 -14.47 -13.15 2.05
N LYS A 428 -14.98 -13.34 3.27
CA LYS A 428 -16.17 -14.19 3.52
C LYS A 428 -17.45 -13.61 2.91
N ARG A 429 -17.52 -12.29 2.73
CA ARG A 429 -18.72 -11.58 2.23
C ARG A 429 -18.64 -11.21 0.76
N HIS A 430 -17.46 -11.30 0.15
CA HIS A 430 -17.18 -10.81 -1.19
C HIS A 430 -16.45 -11.85 -2.04
N PRO A 431 -16.68 -11.89 -3.36
CA PRO A 431 -15.99 -12.79 -4.27
C PRO A 431 -14.55 -12.32 -4.48
N VAL A 432 -13.67 -12.69 -3.55
CA VAL A 432 -12.22 -12.53 -3.61
C VAL A 432 -11.63 -13.93 -3.67
N ASP A 433 -10.80 -14.19 -4.68
CA ASP A 433 -10.22 -15.52 -4.91
C ASP A 433 -8.94 -15.73 -4.11
N HIS A 434 -8.19 -14.65 -3.85
CA HIS A 434 -6.89 -14.72 -3.18
C HIS A 434 -6.75 -13.66 -2.10
N LEU A 435 -6.28 -14.05 -0.93
CA LEU A 435 -5.95 -13.14 0.17
C LEU A 435 -4.51 -13.35 0.64
N LEU A 436 -3.71 -12.29 0.56
CA LEU A 436 -2.32 -12.29 0.99
C LEU A 436 -2.09 -11.36 2.18
N PHE A 437 -1.22 -11.79 3.09
CA PHE A 437 -0.74 -11.01 4.24
C PHE A 437 0.79 -10.83 4.17
N PHE A 438 1.33 -9.75 4.72
CA PHE A 438 2.77 -9.52 4.78
C PHE A 438 3.43 -10.37 5.85
N THR A 439 4.52 -11.05 5.46
CA THR A 439 5.30 -11.90 6.38
C THR A 439 6.45 -11.19 7.08
N TYR A 440 6.69 -9.89 6.85
CA TYR A 440 7.92 -9.20 7.25
C TYR A 440 8.44 -9.67 8.62
N GLU A 441 9.67 -10.19 8.64
CA GLU A 441 10.43 -10.24 9.89
C GLU A 441 10.72 -8.80 10.32
N ASP A 442 10.90 -8.54 11.61
CA ASP A 442 11.33 -7.22 12.08
C ASP A 442 12.62 -6.80 11.33
N GLN A 443 12.45 -6.00 10.28
CA GLN A 443 13.51 -5.66 9.34
C GLN A 443 13.55 -4.14 9.16
N PHE A 444 14.73 -3.59 8.90
CA PHE A 444 14.83 -2.17 8.60
C PHE A 444 14.58 -1.93 7.11
N ASP A 445 13.48 -1.26 6.78
CA ASP A 445 13.19 -0.84 5.41
C ASP A 445 13.94 0.47 5.11
N LEU A 446 15.04 0.36 4.38
CA LEU A 446 15.88 1.50 3.97
C LEU A 446 15.14 2.50 3.06
N SER A 447 14.06 2.09 2.37
CA SER A 447 13.33 2.97 1.44
C SER A 447 12.40 3.95 2.16
N ILE A 448 11.98 3.62 3.37
CA ILE A 448 11.16 4.48 4.24
C ILE A 448 11.86 4.83 5.56
N ASN A 449 13.07 4.29 5.78
CA ASN A 449 13.91 4.50 6.96
C ASN A 449 13.21 4.13 8.29
N LEU A 450 12.47 3.01 8.29
CA LEU A 450 11.72 2.52 9.46
C LEU A 450 12.02 1.04 9.73
N ASN A 451 12.01 0.66 11.01
CA ASN A 451 11.88 -0.75 11.37
C ASN A 451 10.45 -1.19 11.07
N ILE A 452 10.32 -2.20 10.22
CA ILE A 452 9.06 -2.77 9.82
C ILE A 452 8.90 -4.18 10.36
N GLY A 453 7.78 -4.43 11.05
CA GLY A 453 7.43 -5.75 11.57
C GLY A 453 6.15 -6.26 10.90
N GLY A 454 6.14 -7.50 10.46
CA GLY A 454 4.97 -8.20 9.91
C GLY A 454 4.42 -9.24 10.88
N VAL A 455 3.44 -10.02 10.42
CA VAL A 455 2.82 -11.07 11.24
C VAL A 455 3.80 -12.15 11.73
N SER A 456 5.00 -12.26 11.15
CA SER A 456 6.03 -13.20 11.63
C SER A 456 6.29 -13.09 13.14
N GLY A 457 6.16 -11.89 13.71
CA GLY A 457 6.34 -11.63 15.15
C GLY A 457 5.07 -11.74 16.01
N ILE A 458 3.91 -12.09 15.42
CA ILE A 458 2.60 -12.04 16.08
C ILE A 458 1.90 -13.42 15.97
N PRO A 459 2.17 -14.36 16.89
CA PRO A 459 1.68 -15.74 16.80
C PRO A 459 0.17 -15.87 16.67
N GLU A 460 -0.61 -15.01 17.32
CA GLU A 460 -2.07 -15.02 17.27
C GLU A 460 -2.58 -14.64 15.87
N ALA A 461 -1.95 -13.66 15.22
CA ALA A 461 -2.27 -13.27 13.85
C ALA A 461 -1.94 -14.42 12.87
N LEU A 462 -0.77 -15.06 13.03
CA LEU A 462 -0.41 -16.24 12.24
C LEU A 462 -1.41 -17.38 12.42
N HIS A 463 -1.82 -17.67 13.65
CA HIS A 463 -2.79 -18.72 13.94
C HIS A 463 -4.12 -18.48 13.23
N LEU A 464 -4.63 -17.24 13.25
CA LEU A 464 -5.84 -16.87 12.53
C LEU A 464 -5.69 -17.05 11.01
N ILE A 465 -4.55 -16.66 10.44
CA ILE A 465 -4.27 -16.85 9.01
C ILE A 465 -4.26 -18.35 8.67
N TYR A 466 -3.56 -19.18 9.45
CA TYR A 466 -3.47 -20.62 9.23
C TYR A 466 -4.80 -21.35 9.36
N GLN A 467 -5.68 -20.92 10.27
CA GLN A 467 -7.02 -21.50 10.40
C GLN A 467 -7.92 -21.24 9.19
N ASN A 468 -7.64 -20.15 8.45
CA ASN A 468 -8.43 -19.74 7.29
C ASN A 468 -7.75 -20.10 5.96
N ALA A 469 -6.45 -20.42 5.97
CA ALA A 469 -5.76 -21.05 4.86
C ALA A 469 -5.95 -22.57 4.88
N LYS A 470 -5.79 -23.25 3.73
CA LYS A 470 -5.84 -24.72 3.53
C LYS A 470 -6.70 -25.39 4.60
N ARG A 471 -8.03 -25.42 4.41
CA ARG A 471 -9.03 -26.03 5.32
C ARG A 471 -8.34 -26.98 6.29
N ALA A 472 -8.17 -26.57 7.55
CA ALA A 472 -7.64 -27.42 8.60
C ALA A 472 -8.30 -28.81 8.45
N GLN A 473 -7.54 -29.77 7.92
CA GLN A 473 -8.01 -31.15 7.75
C GLN A 473 -8.14 -31.78 9.13
#